data_AF-W9Z414-F1
#
_entry.id   AF-W9Z414-F1
#
_cell.length_a   1.000
_cell.length_b   1.000
_cell.length_c   1.000
_cell.angle_alpha   90.00
_cell.angle_beta   90.00
_cell.angle_gamma   90.00
#
_symmetry.space_group_name_H-M   'P 1'
#
loop_
_entity.id
_entity.type
_entity.pdbx_description
1 polymer ?
#
loop_
_entity_poly.entity_id
_entity_poly.type
_entity_poly.pdbx_seq_one_letter_code
_entity_poly.pdbx_strand_id
1 'polypeptide(L)'
;MTSRDNYTAANHSAIPDNLGPRLSAFFRSWDDAHTQDHAYLNLFAPDAKLVFGPTPSVGRDAIRAFRGAMVHPTNGPVVSLQHTLEKVFVVAGGAGNGRQEIVLTGSIWYKLKNGRRVDADFASSMVFADNGQGELQAKFYEVYVDSLELITAIKEL
;
A
#
# COMPACT_ATOMS: atom_id res chain seq x y z
N MET A 1 -27.20 0.29 -9.28
CA MET A 1 -26.09 1.09 -8.75
C MET A 1 -24.80 0.34 -9.08
N THR A 2 -23.99 0.85 -10.01
CA THR A 2 -22.67 0.28 -10.29
C THR A 2 -21.78 0.51 -9.06
N SER A 3 -21.36 -0.57 -8.41
CA SER A 3 -20.42 -0.53 -7.29
C SER A 3 -19.12 0.14 -7.78
N ARG A 4 -18.61 1.12 -7.04
CA ARG A 4 -17.30 1.72 -7.32
C ARG A 4 -16.21 0.66 -7.14
N ASP A 5 -15.22 0.62 -8.03
CA ASP A 5 -14.01 -0.15 -7.83
C ASP A 5 -13.11 0.57 -6.83
N ASN A 6 -12.90 -0.01 -5.64
CA ASN A 6 -12.11 0.60 -4.57
C ASN A 6 -10.64 0.78 -4.95
N TYR A 7 -10.15 0.07 -5.96
CA TYR A 7 -8.74 0.08 -6.36
C TYR A 7 -8.46 0.94 -7.58
N THR A 8 -9.45 1.68 -8.07
CA THR A 8 -9.29 2.65 -9.16
C THR A 8 -9.51 4.06 -8.60
N ALA A 9 -8.44 4.87 -8.61
CA ALA A 9 -8.50 6.25 -8.18
C ALA A 9 -9.43 7.08 -9.08
N ALA A 10 -10.07 8.10 -8.52
CA ALA A 10 -11.01 8.96 -9.25
C ALA A 10 -10.36 9.71 -10.42
N ASN A 11 -9.05 9.99 -10.34
CA ASN A 11 -8.27 10.63 -11.38
C ASN A 11 -7.33 9.65 -12.10
N HIS A 12 -7.74 8.38 -12.26
CA HIS A 12 -6.92 7.34 -12.89
C HIS A 12 -6.36 7.75 -14.26
N SER A 13 -7.12 8.48 -15.06
CA SER A 13 -6.69 8.98 -16.37
C SER A 13 -5.54 10.00 -16.34
N ALA A 14 -5.22 10.55 -15.16
CA ALA A 14 -4.09 11.45 -14.94
C ALA A 14 -2.85 10.74 -14.40
N ILE A 15 -2.93 9.42 -14.15
CA ILE A 15 -1.82 8.59 -13.70
C ILE A 15 -1.06 8.10 -14.93
N PRO A 16 0.29 8.02 -14.90
CA PRO A 16 1.03 7.37 -15.97
C PRO A 16 0.51 5.96 -16.28
N ASP A 17 0.34 5.63 -17.56
CA ASP A 17 -0.28 4.38 -18.04
C ASP A 17 0.40 3.12 -17.50
N ASN A 18 1.73 3.19 -17.30
CA ASN A 18 2.52 2.07 -16.77
C ASN A 18 2.42 1.90 -15.24
N LEU A 19 1.75 2.82 -14.53
CA LEU A 19 1.67 2.86 -13.07
C LEU A 19 0.26 2.61 -12.53
N GLY A 20 -0.78 3.17 -13.16
CA GLY A 20 -2.18 3.04 -12.70
C GLY A 20 -2.60 1.57 -12.45
N PRO A 21 -2.52 0.68 -13.45
CA PRO A 21 -2.86 -0.73 -13.28
C PRO A 21 -2.00 -1.45 -12.23
N ARG A 22 -0.71 -1.07 -12.08
CA ARG A 22 0.20 -1.65 -11.09
C ARG A 22 -0.21 -1.28 -9.67
N LEU A 23 -0.60 -0.04 -9.42
CA LEU A 23 -1.13 0.40 -8.13
C LEU A 23 -2.40 -0.38 -7.79
N SER A 24 -3.33 -0.49 -8.73
CA SER A 24 -4.57 -1.24 -8.50
C SER A 24 -4.31 -2.72 -8.21
N ALA A 25 -3.37 -3.36 -8.92
CA ALA A 25 -2.98 -4.75 -8.66
C ALA A 25 -2.29 -4.91 -7.30
N PHE A 26 -1.42 -3.97 -6.93
CA PHE A 26 -0.75 -3.96 -5.64
C PHE A 26 -1.75 -3.91 -4.49
N PHE A 27 -2.67 -2.95 -4.46
CA PHE A 27 -3.63 -2.81 -3.35
C PHE A 27 -4.57 -4.01 -3.24
N ARG A 28 -5.01 -4.58 -4.37
CA ARG A 28 -5.78 -5.83 -4.38
C ARG A 28 -5.03 -6.99 -3.73
N SER A 29 -3.76 -7.16 -4.08
CA SER A 29 -2.93 -8.24 -3.50
C SER A 29 -2.55 -7.96 -2.05
N TRP A 30 -2.31 -6.72 -1.68
CA TRP A 30 -2.01 -6.32 -0.30
C TRP A 30 -3.18 -6.65 0.65
N ASP A 31 -4.39 -6.27 0.23
CA ASP A 31 -5.63 -6.40 1.02
C ASP A 31 -6.16 -7.84 1.13
N ASP A 32 -5.74 -8.72 0.23
CA ASP A 32 -6.09 -10.14 0.32
C ASP A 32 -5.33 -10.81 1.46
N ALA A 33 -5.93 -10.85 2.66
CA ALA A 33 -5.38 -11.51 3.84
C ALA A 33 -4.95 -12.98 3.60
N HIS A 34 -5.49 -13.64 2.58
CA HIS A 34 -5.24 -15.05 2.25
C HIS A 34 -4.18 -15.26 1.14
N THR A 35 -3.60 -14.20 0.59
CA THR A 35 -2.56 -14.29 -0.45
C THR A 35 -1.39 -15.18 0.00
N GLN A 36 -1.06 -16.18 -0.81
CA GLN A 36 0.09 -17.08 -0.61
C GLN A 36 1.26 -16.76 -1.55
N ASP A 37 0.98 -16.13 -2.70
CA ASP A 37 1.98 -15.80 -3.71
C ASP A 37 2.73 -14.50 -3.40
N HIS A 38 2.20 -13.68 -2.48
CA HIS A 38 2.74 -12.38 -2.10
C HIS A 38 2.96 -11.45 -3.30
N ALA A 39 2.05 -11.47 -4.28
CA ALA A 39 2.18 -10.69 -5.52
C ALA A 39 2.33 -9.17 -5.30
N TYR A 40 1.88 -8.64 -4.16
CA TYR A 40 2.11 -7.26 -3.73
C TYR A 40 3.61 -6.89 -3.66
N LEU A 41 4.51 -7.87 -3.46
CA LEU A 41 5.96 -7.64 -3.45
C LEU A 41 6.51 -7.22 -4.82
N ASN A 42 5.77 -7.48 -5.92
CA ASN A 42 6.18 -7.12 -7.27
C ASN A 42 6.22 -5.60 -7.50
N LEU A 43 5.50 -4.82 -6.68
CA LEU A 43 5.60 -3.37 -6.70
C LEU A 43 6.99 -2.90 -6.26
N PHE A 44 7.62 -3.61 -5.33
CA PHE A 44 8.83 -3.17 -4.65
C PHE A 44 10.10 -3.63 -5.36
N ALA A 45 11.12 -2.77 -5.41
CA ALA A 45 12.47 -3.19 -5.75
C ALA A 45 13.04 -4.16 -4.69
N PRO A 46 14.07 -4.98 -5.00
CA PRO A 46 14.63 -5.95 -4.04
C PRO A 46 15.08 -5.33 -2.70
N ASP A 47 15.61 -4.11 -2.76
CA ASP A 47 16.16 -3.28 -1.69
C ASP A 47 15.20 -2.15 -1.25
N ALA A 48 13.93 -2.21 -1.63
CA ALA A 48 12.96 -1.15 -1.37
C ALA A 48 12.77 -0.89 0.12
N LYS A 49 12.50 0.36 0.47
CA LYS A 49 12.16 0.79 1.83
C LYS A 49 10.67 1.07 1.95
N LEU A 50 9.99 0.34 2.83
CA LEU A 50 8.62 0.64 3.27
C LEU A 50 8.67 1.27 4.67
N VAL A 51 8.07 2.45 4.82
CA VAL A 51 7.94 3.17 6.08
C VAL A 51 6.46 3.16 6.49
N PHE A 52 6.16 2.43 7.55
CA PHE A 52 4.87 2.43 8.21
C PHE A 52 5.13 2.51 9.72
N GLY A 53 5.03 3.70 10.29
CA GLY A 53 5.43 3.97 11.68
C GLY A 53 6.94 4.18 11.86
N PRO A 54 7.47 4.04 13.09
CA PRO A 54 8.80 4.53 13.45
C PRO A 54 9.97 3.71 12.91
N THR A 55 9.74 2.43 12.56
CA THR A 55 10.79 1.53 12.07
C THR A 55 10.51 1.13 10.63
N PRO A 56 11.42 1.41 9.67
CA PRO A 56 11.24 1.00 8.29
C PRO A 56 11.48 -0.50 8.08
N SER A 57 10.74 -1.09 7.14
CA SER A 57 11.05 -2.41 6.57
C SER A 57 11.91 -2.22 5.32
N VAL A 58 13.08 -2.85 5.28
CA VAL A 58 14.03 -2.73 4.17
C VAL A 58 14.19 -4.07 3.46
N GLY A 59 13.89 -4.07 2.17
CA GLY A 59 13.91 -5.24 1.31
C GLY A 59 12.62 -6.05 1.34
N ARG A 60 12.39 -6.85 0.28
CA ARG A 60 11.15 -7.62 0.09
C ARG A 60 10.85 -8.59 1.24
N ASP A 61 11.86 -9.22 1.82
CA ASP A 61 11.66 -10.14 2.95
C ASP A 61 11.18 -9.44 4.21
N ALA A 62 11.74 -8.27 4.53
CA ALA A 62 11.28 -7.47 5.66
C ALA A 62 9.84 -6.98 5.45
N ILE A 63 9.51 -6.54 4.22
CA ILE A 63 8.15 -6.11 3.86
C ILE A 63 7.15 -7.27 3.98
N ARG A 64 7.52 -8.47 3.51
CA ARG A 64 6.71 -9.69 3.64
C ARG A 64 6.48 -10.05 5.11
N ALA A 65 7.54 -10.02 5.93
CA ALA A 65 7.45 -10.30 7.36
C ALA A 65 6.57 -9.27 8.08
N PHE A 66 6.75 -7.98 7.78
CA PHE A 66 5.90 -6.90 8.29
C PHE A 66 4.43 -7.12 7.95
N ARG A 67 4.13 -7.36 6.67
CA ARG A 67 2.76 -7.61 6.22
C ARG A 67 2.17 -8.83 6.93
N GLY A 68 2.90 -9.94 7.00
CA GLY A 68 2.43 -11.17 7.65
C GLY A 68 2.21 -11.04 9.16
N ALA A 69 3.01 -10.20 9.85
CA ALA A 69 2.85 -9.91 11.27
C ALA A 69 1.63 -9.02 11.54
N MET A 70 1.31 -8.09 10.63
CA MET A 70 0.19 -7.15 10.78
C MET A 70 -1.14 -7.74 10.27
N VAL A 71 -1.14 -8.30 9.06
CA VAL A 71 -2.32 -8.80 8.34
C VAL A 71 -2.18 -10.30 8.11
N HIS A 72 -2.96 -11.07 8.87
CA HIS A 72 -3.06 -12.51 8.69
C HIS A 72 -4.38 -13.01 9.30
N PRO A 73 -5.11 -13.94 8.65
CA PRO A 73 -6.41 -14.41 9.12
C PRO A 73 -6.37 -15.02 10.52
N THR A 74 -5.22 -15.57 10.92
CA THR A 74 -5.04 -16.27 12.20
C THR A 74 -4.02 -15.63 13.16
N ASN A 75 -2.91 -15.09 12.63
CA ASN A 75 -1.68 -14.82 13.39
C ASN A 75 -1.45 -13.32 13.63
N GLY A 76 -2.07 -12.47 12.81
CA GLY A 76 -1.94 -11.03 12.88
C GLY A 76 -3.12 -10.41 13.62
N PRO A 77 -2.96 -9.18 14.14
CA PRO A 77 -4.05 -8.48 14.79
C PRO A 77 -5.15 -8.06 13.81
N VAL A 78 -4.81 -7.81 12.54
CA VAL A 78 -5.75 -7.49 11.46
C VAL A 78 -6.07 -8.76 10.66
N VAL A 79 -7.34 -9.14 10.63
CA VAL A 79 -7.81 -10.34 9.91
C VAL A 79 -8.37 -10.03 8.52
N SER A 80 -8.75 -8.78 8.28
CA SER A 80 -9.19 -8.28 6.98
C SER A 80 -9.02 -6.77 6.93
N LEU A 81 -8.78 -6.24 5.75
CA LEU A 81 -8.66 -4.82 5.48
C LEU A 81 -9.10 -4.55 4.05
N GLN A 82 -9.37 -3.29 3.74
CA GLN A 82 -9.51 -2.85 2.34
C GLN A 82 -9.24 -1.36 2.22
N HIS A 83 -8.38 -1.03 1.27
CA HIS A 83 -8.16 0.33 0.82
C HIS A 83 -9.27 0.76 -0.14
N THR A 84 -9.59 2.05 -0.10
CA THR A 84 -10.35 2.77 -1.12
C THR A 84 -9.49 3.91 -1.64
N LEU A 85 -8.98 3.77 -2.87
CA LEU A 85 -8.10 4.76 -3.49
C LEU A 85 -8.93 5.96 -3.96
N GLU A 86 -8.50 7.15 -3.56
CA GLU A 86 -9.19 8.39 -3.92
C GLU A 86 -8.49 9.10 -5.08
N LYS A 87 -7.26 9.56 -4.88
CA LYS A 87 -6.52 10.33 -5.88
C LYS A 87 -5.05 9.95 -5.88
N VAL A 88 -4.44 10.05 -7.04
CA VAL A 88 -2.99 9.90 -7.23
C VAL A 88 -2.45 11.15 -7.90
N PHE A 89 -1.46 11.77 -7.29
CA PHE A 89 -0.82 12.99 -7.75
C PHE A 89 0.60 12.67 -8.20
N VAL A 90 0.95 13.02 -9.42
CA VAL A 90 2.34 13.02 -9.87
C VAL A 90 3.03 14.25 -9.29
N VAL A 91 4.17 14.04 -8.63
CA VAL A 91 4.96 15.14 -8.05
C VAL A 91 5.63 15.93 -9.19
N ALA A 92 5.49 17.26 -9.17
CA ALA A 92 6.14 18.13 -10.14
C ALA A 92 7.67 17.99 -10.04
N GLY A 93 8.34 17.72 -11.16
CA GLY A 93 9.78 17.42 -11.19
C GLY A 93 10.15 16.02 -10.67
N GLY A 94 9.18 15.23 -10.22
CA GLY A 94 9.36 13.86 -9.74
C GLY A 94 9.37 12.80 -10.84
N ALA A 95 9.22 13.20 -12.11
CA ALA A 95 9.28 12.32 -13.27
C ALA A 95 10.49 12.64 -14.15
N GLY A 96 11.24 11.62 -14.55
CA GLY A 96 12.38 11.76 -15.48
C GLY A 96 13.43 10.65 -15.31
N ASN A 97 14.16 10.32 -16.38
CA ASN A 97 15.25 9.33 -16.38
C ASN A 97 14.87 7.97 -15.74
N GLY A 98 13.68 7.44 -16.05
CA GLY A 98 13.18 6.19 -15.47
C GLY A 98 12.73 6.30 -14.01
N ARG A 99 12.61 7.51 -13.47
CA ARG A 99 12.08 7.78 -12.13
C ARG A 99 10.66 8.33 -12.21
N GLN A 100 9.83 7.96 -11.25
CA GLN A 100 8.49 8.51 -11.07
C GLN A 100 8.18 8.66 -9.58
N GLU A 101 7.75 9.84 -9.16
CA GLU A 101 7.28 10.11 -7.80
C GLU A 101 5.78 10.39 -7.80
N ILE A 102 5.07 9.82 -6.84
CA ILE A 102 3.66 10.06 -6.65
C ILE A 102 3.31 10.27 -5.18
N VAL A 103 2.19 10.95 -4.97
CA VAL A 103 1.43 10.94 -3.72
C VAL A 103 0.09 10.28 -3.99
N LEU A 104 -0.32 9.32 -3.17
CA LEU A 104 -1.64 8.71 -3.24
C LEU A 104 -2.41 9.00 -1.96
N THR A 105 -3.69 9.36 -2.08
CA THR A 105 -4.61 9.51 -0.96
C THR A 105 -5.72 8.48 -1.03
N GLY A 106 -6.25 8.12 0.12
CA GLY A 106 -7.40 7.24 0.21
C GLY A 106 -7.85 7.02 1.65
N SER A 107 -8.75 6.07 1.81
CA SER A 107 -9.15 5.55 3.11
C SER A 107 -8.90 4.05 3.18
N ILE A 108 -8.84 3.54 4.39
CA ILE A 108 -8.70 2.12 4.69
C ILE A 108 -9.56 1.78 5.88
N TRP A 109 -10.22 0.64 5.82
CA TRP A 109 -10.81 0.02 7.00
C TRP A 109 -10.03 -1.24 7.37
N TYR A 110 -9.92 -1.49 8.67
CA TYR A 110 -9.31 -2.66 9.27
C TYR A 110 -10.36 -3.40 10.09
N LYS A 111 -10.42 -4.72 9.95
CA LYS A 111 -11.14 -5.62 10.84
C LYS A 111 -10.13 -6.35 11.70
N LEU A 112 -10.22 -6.15 13.01
CA LEU A 112 -9.35 -6.79 13.99
C LEU A 112 -9.87 -8.17 14.40
N LYS A 113 -8.99 -8.96 15.01
CA LYS A 113 -9.29 -10.32 15.46
C LYS A 113 -10.42 -10.39 16.50
N ASN A 114 -10.57 -9.36 17.33
CA ASN A 114 -11.70 -9.23 18.27
C ASN A 114 -13.02 -8.78 17.60
N GLY A 115 -13.04 -8.60 16.28
CA GLY A 115 -14.20 -8.14 15.51
C GLY A 115 -14.37 -6.63 15.44
N ARG A 116 -13.57 -5.84 16.17
CA ARG A 116 -13.58 -4.38 16.07
C ARG A 116 -13.20 -3.93 14.67
N ARG A 117 -13.91 -2.94 14.16
CA ARG A 117 -13.57 -2.23 12.93
C ARG A 117 -12.94 -0.89 13.29
N VAL A 118 -11.87 -0.54 12.58
CA VAL A 118 -11.21 0.77 12.65
C VAL A 118 -11.12 1.31 11.23
N ASP A 119 -11.55 2.54 11.02
CA ASP A 119 -11.48 3.22 9.73
C ASP A 119 -10.46 4.36 9.85
N ALA A 120 -9.65 4.59 8.82
CA ALA A 120 -8.65 5.63 8.80
C ALA A 120 -8.47 6.20 7.39
N ASP A 121 -8.17 7.50 7.33
CA ASP A 121 -7.69 8.14 6.10
C ASP A 121 -6.16 8.05 6.04
N PHE A 122 -5.63 7.90 4.83
CA PHE A 122 -4.20 7.82 4.62
C PHE A 122 -3.73 8.65 3.42
N ALA A 123 -2.47 9.05 3.50
CA ALA A 123 -1.68 9.48 2.37
C ALA A 123 -0.45 8.58 2.25
N SER A 124 0.08 8.46 1.05
CA SER A 124 1.30 7.73 0.80
C SER A 124 2.20 8.48 -0.17
N SER A 125 3.50 8.47 0.10
CA SER A 125 4.51 8.96 -0.83
C SER A 125 5.27 7.76 -1.38
N MET A 126 5.37 7.67 -2.70
CA MET A 126 6.08 6.58 -3.37
C MET A 126 7.08 7.12 -4.39
N VAL A 127 8.29 6.57 -4.37
CA VAL A 127 9.34 6.83 -5.36
C VAL A 127 9.63 5.55 -6.12
N PHE A 128 9.39 5.58 -7.43
CA PHE A 128 9.65 4.51 -8.37
C PHE A 128 10.93 4.77 -9.15
N ALA A 129 11.63 3.70 -9.48
CA ALA A 129 12.74 3.68 -10.41
C ALA A 129 12.58 2.52 -11.39
N ASP A 130 13.11 2.70 -12.60
CA ASP A 130 13.21 1.65 -13.61
C ASP A 130 14.10 0.53 -13.09
N ASN A 131 13.66 -0.71 -13.28
CA ASN A 131 14.40 -1.91 -12.94
C ASN A 131 15.47 -2.29 -13.98
N GLY A 132 15.70 -1.46 -15.01
CA GLY A 132 16.59 -1.72 -16.13
C GLY A 132 15.94 -2.50 -17.27
N GLN A 133 14.67 -2.85 -17.15
CA GLN A 133 13.87 -3.59 -18.13
C GLN A 133 12.67 -2.76 -18.63
N GLY A 134 12.59 -1.47 -18.27
CA GLY A 134 11.48 -0.59 -18.62
C GLY A 134 10.28 -0.70 -17.67
N GLU A 135 10.41 -1.44 -16.56
CA GLU A 135 9.37 -1.52 -15.54
C GLU A 135 9.71 -0.69 -14.30
N LEU A 136 8.73 0.06 -13.80
CA LEU A 136 8.86 0.82 -12.57
C LEU A 136 8.66 -0.07 -11.34
N GLN A 137 9.59 0.02 -10.39
CA GLN A 137 9.49 -0.58 -9.06
C GLN A 137 9.72 0.48 -7.98
N ALA A 138 8.96 0.40 -6.90
CA ALA A 138 9.08 1.29 -5.76
C ALA A 138 10.41 1.04 -5.04
N LYS A 139 11.25 2.07 -4.97
CA LYS A 139 12.45 2.11 -4.13
C LYS A 139 12.14 2.64 -2.73
N PHE A 140 11.12 3.48 -2.64
CA PHE A 140 10.64 4.05 -1.39
C PHE A 140 9.11 4.10 -1.40
N TYR A 141 8.51 3.74 -0.27
CA TYR A 141 7.09 3.88 0.00
C TYR A 141 6.93 4.25 1.48
N GLU A 142 6.41 5.43 1.77
CA GLU A 142 5.99 5.82 3.11
C GLU A 142 4.48 6.01 3.19
N VAL A 143 3.89 5.53 4.27
CA VAL A 143 2.47 5.67 4.58
C VAL A 143 2.30 6.63 5.76
N TYR A 144 1.49 7.65 5.56
CA TYR A 144 1.03 8.57 6.58
C TYR A 144 -0.43 8.26 6.91
N VAL A 145 -0.67 7.78 8.12
CA VAL A 145 -2.00 7.43 8.62
C VAL A 145 -2.05 7.80 10.09
N ASP A 146 -3.20 8.29 10.56
CA ASP A 146 -3.44 8.37 12.01
C ASP A 146 -3.63 6.94 12.53
N SER A 147 -2.56 6.40 13.08
CA SER A 147 -2.53 5.03 13.59
C SER A 147 -2.91 4.93 15.06
N LEU A 148 -3.26 6.03 15.74
CA LEU A 148 -3.51 6.03 17.18
C LEU A 148 -4.64 5.08 17.55
N GLU A 149 -5.78 5.18 16.86
CA GLU A 149 -6.92 4.30 17.14
C GLU A 149 -6.57 2.84 16.83
N LEU A 150 -5.96 2.57 15.67
CA LEU A 150 -5.56 1.22 15.28
C LEU A 150 -4.60 0.60 16.30
N ILE A 151 -3.55 1.31 16.69
CA ILE A 151 -2.55 0.83 17.67
C ILE A 151 -3.19 0.61 19.03
N THR A 152 -4.09 1.49 19.47
CA THR A 152 -4.81 1.34 20.74
C THR A 152 -5.67 0.09 20.71
N ALA A 153 -6.45 -0.09 19.64
CA ALA A 153 -7.31 -1.25 19.47
C ALA A 153 -6.52 -2.57 19.36
N ILE A 154 -5.30 -2.55 18.78
CA ILE A 154 -4.41 -3.71 18.72
C ILE A 154 -3.86 -4.07 20.12
N LYS A 155 -3.57 -3.07 20.97
CA LYS A 155 -3.08 -3.32 22.35
C LYS A 155 -4.15 -3.90 23.28
N GLU A 156 -5.42 -3.78 22.92
CA GLU A 156 -6.58 -4.29 23.66
C GLU A 156 -6.97 -5.74 23.24
N LEU A 157 -6.27 -6.33 22.26
CA LEU A 157 -6.46 -7.72 21.82
C LEU A 157 -5.86 -8.73 22.81
#